data_AF-A0A915HN23-F1
#
_entry.id   AF-A0A915HN23-F1
#
_cell.length_a   1.000
_cell.length_b   1.000
_cell.length_c   1.000
_cell.angle_alpha   90.00
_cell.angle_beta   90.00
_cell.angle_gamma   90.00
#
_symmetry.space_group_name_H-M   'P 1'
#
loop_
_entity.id
_entity.type
_entity.pdbx_description
1 polymer ?
#
loop_
_entity_poly.entity_id
_entity_poly.type
_entity_poly.pdbx_seq_one_letter_code
_entity_poly.pdbx_strand_id
1 'polypeptide(L)'
;MVEDENLTASGNDSRTVGDGGIFTGSGVLATPLSLFFVQAMIIISLSRLLHFFLGKINQPRVVSEIIGGVCLGPSALGRIPGFLAKIFPDSSLANLSLVANLGLVFYLFMVGLELEPATFFGNLKKSLILAAAGIVVPLMMGAACSWGLYEYLSIGVESKMTVSFGSFALFIGTAMTITAFPVLARILTEKCMLTTQLGTMTISAAAIDDVLA
;
A
#
# COMPACT_ATOMS: atom_id res chain seq x y z
N MET A 1 -0.41 -58.77 -43.33
CA MET A 1 -1.67 -58.10 -43.69
C MET A 1 -2.73 -58.70 -42.80
N VAL A 2 -2.93 -58.09 -41.62
CA VAL A 2 -3.88 -58.48 -40.57
C VAL A 2 -4.45 -57.18 -40.02
N GLU A 3 -5.78 -57.15 -39.96
CA GLU A 3 -6.63 -56.04 -39.54
C GLU A 3 -6.87 -56.02 -38.01
N ASP A 4 -7.26 -54.82 -37.56
CA ASP A 4 -8.23 -54.46 -36.51
C ASP A 4 -7.94 -54.39 -34.98
N GLU A 5 -8.29 -53.19 -34.48
CA GLU A 5 -8.94 -52.78 -33.22
C GLU A 5 -8.35 -53.17 -31.84
N ASN A 6 -7.92 -52.16 -31.08
CA ASN A 6 -8.65 -51.78 -29.85
C ASN A 6 -8.23 -50.42 -29.24
N LEU A 7 -9.26 -49.64 -28.92
CA LEU A 7 -9.24 -48.47 -28.05
C LEU A 7 -8.72 -48.80 -26.64
N THR A 8 -7.80 -47.99 -26.10
CA THR A 8 -7.81 -47.65 -24.67
C THR A 8 -7.40 -46.18 -24.49
N ALA A 9 -8.31 -45.42 -23.90
CA ALA A 9 -8.04 -44.13 -23.32
C ALA A 9 -7.04 -44.28 -22.15
N SER A 10 -6.07 -43.38 -22.06
CA SER A 10 -5.53 -42.98 -20.77
C SER A 10 -5.05 -41.54 -20.88
N GLY A 11 -5.83 -40.64 -20.28
CA GLY A 11 -5.34 -39.30 -19.98
C GLY A 11 -4.09 -39.41 -19.11
N ASN A 12 -3.12 -38.53 -19.36
CA ASN A 12 -2.10 -38.25 -18.37
C ASN A 12 -2.19 -36.77 -18.00
N ASP A 13 -3.18 -36.53 -17.15
CA ASP A 13 -3.30 -35.35 -16.32
C ASP A 13 -2.15 -35.39 -15.30
N SER A 14 -0.97 -34.92 -15.68
CA SER A 14 0.13 -34.71 -14.73
C SER A 14 0.20 -33.22 -14.38
N ARG A 15 -0.87 -32.75 -13.75
CA ARG A 15 -0.83 -31.67 -12.75
C ARG A 15 0.13 -32.10 -11.63
N THR A 16 1.42 -31.83 -11.80
CA THR A 16 2.35 -31.81 -10.66
C THR A 16 2.18 -30.47 -9.95
N VAL A 17 1.02 -30.33 -9.30
CA VAL A 17 0.92 -29.51 -8.09
C VAL A 17 1.76 -30.24 -7.05
N GLY A 18 3.07 -30.02 -7.12
CA GLY A 18 4.05 -30.53 -6.17
C GLY A 18 3.84 -29.83 -4.85
N ASP A 19 2.87 -30.35 -4.10
CA ASP A 19 2.56 -29.98 -2.74
C ASP A 19 3.77 -30.34 -1.87
N GLY A 20 4.65 -29.36 -1.66
CA GLY A 20 5.83 -29.45 -0.81
C GLY A 20 5.46 -29.53 0.67
N GLY A 21 4.77 -30.60 1.06
CA GLY A 21 4.34 -30.83 2.43
C GLY A 21 5.52 -30.95 3.40
N ILE A 22 5.24 -30.64 4.67
CA ILE A 22 6.17 -30.76 5.82
C ILE A 22 6.82 -32.16 5.91
N PHE A 23 6.18 -33.17 5.33
CA PHE A 23 6.62 -34.56 5.30
C PHE A 23 7.69 -34.88 4.23
N THR A 24 7.97 -33.96 3.30
CA THR A 24 8.88 -34.20 2.16
C THR A 24 10.30 -33.64 2.38
N GLY A 25 10.60 -33.12 3.57
CA GLY A 25 11.94 -32.60 3.91
C GLY A 25 12.32 -31.26 3.25
N SER A 26 11.45 -30.72 2.38
CA SER A 26 11.51 -29.33 1.93
C SER A 26 11.21 -28.43 3.14
N GLY A 27 12.15 -27.54 3.49
CA GLY A 27 12.02 -26.67 4.65
C GLY A 27 10.67 -25.97 4.70
N VAL A 28 10.14 -25.72 5.89
CA VAL A 28 8.78 -25.19 6.16
C VAL A 28 8.44 -23.91 5.37
N LEU A 29 9.43 -23.21 4.82
CA LEU A 29 9.28 -22.01 3.99
C LEU A 29 9.12 -22.29 2.48
N ALA A 30 9.17 -23.55 2.04
CA ALA A 30 9.10 -23.92 0.62
C ALA A 30 7.67 -23.89 0.06
N THR A 31 6.65 -24.03 0.90
CA THR A 31 5.25 -23.90 0.49
C THR A 31 4.81 -22.44 0.45
N PRO A 32 4.23 -21.96 -0.66
CA PRO A 32 3.78 -20.56 -0.78
C PRO A 32 2.82 -20.13 0.34
N LEU A 33 1.95 -21.03 0.78
CA LEU A 33 0.97 -20.77 1.84
C LEU A 33 1.65 -20.61 3.22
N SER A 34 2.58 -21.51 3.56
CA SER A 34 3.33 -21.43 4.82
C SER A 34 4.16 -20.16 4.89
N LEU A 35 4.83 -19.81 3.78
CA LEU A 35 5.61 -18.59 3.66
C LEU A 35 4.72 -17.34 3.81
N PHE A 36 3.51 -17.32 3.23
CA PHE A 36 2.54 -16.25 3.44
C PHE A 36 2.16 -16.07 4.92
N PHE A 37 1.88 -17.15 5.65
CA PHE A 37 1.56 -17.05 7.08
C PHE A 37 2.75 -16.53 7.89
N VAL A 38 3.98 -16.96 7.58
CA VAL A 38 5.19 -16.45 8.22
C VAL A 38 5.36 -14.96 7.95
N GLN A 39 5.18 -14.51 6.70
CA GLN A 39 5.21 -13.09 6.34
C GLN A 39 4.16 -12.28 7.11
N ALA A 40 2.90 -12.74 7.11
CA ALA A 40 1.82 -12.09 7.82
C ALA A 40 2.11 -11.99 9.33
N MET A 41 2.64 -13.06 9.94
CA MET A 41 3.04 -13.06 11.34
C MET A 41 4.13 -12.03 11.62
N ILE A 42 5.15 -11.93 10.76
CA ILE A 42 6.22 -10.94 10.91
C ILE A 42 5.66 -9.52 10.76
N ILE A 43 4.87 -9.25 9.73
CA ILE A 43 4.27 -7.93 9.47
C ILE A 43 3.38 -7.50 10.65
N ILE A 44 2.48 -8.37 11.08
CA ILE A 44 1.53 -8.08 12.17
C ILE A 44 2.26 -7.95 13.51
N SER A 45 3.26 -8.80 13.78
CA SER A 45 4.00 -8.74 15.05
C SER A 45 4.85 -7.48 15.14
N LEU A 46 5.56 -7.12 14.07
CA LEU A 46 6.37 -5.92 14.04
C LEU A 46 5.52 -4.65 14.13
N SER A 47 4.44 -4.56 13.34
CA SER A 47 3.54 -3.40 13.40
C SER A 47 2.91 -3.23 14.78
N ARG A 48 2.51 -4.33 15.46
CA ARG A 48 1.99 -4.28 16.83
C ARG A 48 3.05 -3.87 17.84
N LEU A 49 4.28 -4.37 17.70
CA LEU A 49 5.39 -3.98 18.56
C LEU A 49 5.68 -2.48 18.42
N LEU A 50 5.77 -1.97 17.19
CA LEU A 50 5.93 -0.55 16.92
C LEU A 50 4.77 0.26 17.49
N HIS A 51 3.53 -0.18 17.31
CA HIS A 51 2.37 0.49 17.85
C HIS A 51 2.38 0.56 19.38
N PHE A 52 2.89 -0.47 20.07
CA PHE A 52 3.02 -0.43 21.53
C PHE A 52 3.90 0.72 22.02
N PHE A 53 4.96 1.06 21.28
CA PHE A 53 5.82 2.20 21.59
C PHE A 53 5.24 3.53 21.09
N LEU A 54 4.81 3.58 19.82
CA LEU A 54 4.32 4.79 19.17
C LEU A 54 2.94 5.23 19.68
N GLY A 55 2.11 4.29 20.10
CA GLY A 55 0.80 4.54 20.70
C GLY A 55 0.91 5.33 22.01
N LYS A 56 2.02 5.19 22.75
CA LYS A 56 2.29 6.03 23.94
C LYS A 56 2.48 7.50 23.59
N ILE A 57 2.83 7.81 22.34
CA ILE A 57 3.01 9.18 21.81
C ILE A 57 1.74 9.63 21.05
N ASN A 58 0.60 8.96 21.26
CA ASN A 58 -0.68 9.25 20.59
C ASN A 58 -0.65 9.10 19.06
N GLN A 59 0.31 8.36 18.49
CA GLN A 59 0.33 8.11 17.06
C GLN A 59 -0.80 7.15 16.63
N PRO A 60 -1.54 7.44 15.55
CA PRO A 60 -2.48 6.50 14.95
C PRO A 60 -1.80 5.18 14.58
N ARG A 61 -2.54 4.08 14.60
CA ARG A 61 -2.01 2.74 14.32
C ARG A 61 -1.51 2.59 12.89
N VAL A 62 -2.16 3.27 11.93
CA VAL A 62 -1.70 3.27 10.53
C VAL A 62 -0.27 3.81 10.39
N VAL A 63 0.16 4.76 11.23
CA VAL A 63 1.53 5.29 11.20
C VAL A 63 2.55 4.22 11.61
N SER A 64 2.27 3.45 12.66
CA SER A 64 3.12 2.33 13.08
C SER A 64 3.20 1.21 12.03
N GLU A 65 2.14 1.00 11.26
CA GLU A 65 2.12 0.01 10.17
C GLU A 65 2.95 0.46 8.97
N ILE A 66 2.85 1.73 8.58
CA ILE A 66 3.69 2.32 7.53
C ILE A 66 5.16 2.22 7.93
N ILE A 67 5.51 2.63 9.15
CA ILE A 67 6.88 2.53 9.66
C ILE A 67 7.34 1.07 9.71
N GLY A 68 6.47 0.14 10.13
CA GLY A 68 6.75 -1.29 10.12
C GLY A 68 7.08 -1.80 8.71
N GLY A 69 6.31 -1.38 7.70
CA GLY A 69 6.60 -1.68 6.30
C GLY A 69 7.95 -1.13 5.83
N VAL A 70 8.25 0.14 6.14
CA VAL A 70 9.55 0.76 5.84
C VAL A 70 10.69 0.00 6.52
N CYS A 71 10.50 -0.44 7.77
CA CYS A 71 11.49 -1.23 8.50
C CYS A 71 11.71 -2.62 7.86
N LEU A 72 10.65 -3.31 7.42
CA LEU A 72 10.76 -4.61 6.77
C LEU A 72 11.33 -4.54 5.35
N GLY A 73 11.19 -3.39 4.70
CA GLY A 73 11.70 -3.14 3.37
C GLY A 73 13.23 -2.98 3.30
N PRO A 74 13.76 -2.63 2.11
CA PRO A 74 15.18 -2.38 1.89
C PRO A 74 15.73 -1.22 2.73
N SER A 75 14.86 -0.35 3.23
CA SER A 75 15.20 0.81 4.06
C SER A 75 15.68 0.47 5.46
N ALA A 76 15.51 -0.76 5.97
CA ALA A 76 16.16 -1.22 7.19
C ALA A 76 16.55 -2.70 7.15
N LEU A 77 15.64 -3.63 7.49
CA LEU A 77 15.95 -5.06 7.61
C LEU A 77 16.36 -5.69 6.28
N GLY A 78 15.93 -5.13 5.15
CA GLY A 78 16.38 -5.57 3.83
C GLY A 78 17.86 -5.31 3.53
N ARG A 79 18.59 -4.56 4.37
CA ARG A 79 20.06 -4.46 4.28
C ARG A 79 20.78 -5.70 4.80
N ILE A 80 20.11 -6.56 5.56
CA ILE A 80 20.70 -7.81 6.05
C ILE A 80 20.78 -8.80 4.89
N PRO A 81 21.98 -9.34 4.57
CA PRO A 81 22.17 -10.21 3.41
C PRO A 81 21.28 -11.46 3.54
N GLY A 82 20.47 -11.73 2.52
CA GLY A 82 19.59 -12.89 2.46
C GLY A 82 18.27 -12.77 3.23
N PHE A 83 18.00 -11.68 3.97
CA PHE A 83 16.72 -11.51 4.68
C PHE A 83 15.54 -11.37 3.70
N LEU A 84 15.62 -10.41 2.78
CA LEU A 84 14.58 -10.20 1.76
C LEU A 84 14.42 -11.43 0.87
N ALA A 85 15.52 -12.00 0.36
CA ALA A 85 15.47 -13.17 -0.53
C ALA A 85 14.82 -14.41 0.13
N LYS A 86 14.96 -14.57 1.46
CA LYS A 86 14.44 -15.73 2.19
C LYS A 86 13.02 -15.55 2.70
N ILE A 87 12.67 -14.34 3.17
CA ILE A 87 11.37 -14.07 3.81
C ILE A 87 10.40 -13.38 2.85
N PHE A 88 10.89 -12.56 1.93
CA PHE A 88 10.10 -11.82 0.94
C PHE A 88 10.60 -12.05 -0.50
N PRO A 89 10.61 -13.32 -1.00
CA PRO A 89 10.97 -13.58 -2.39
C PRO A 89 9.93 -12.96 -3.35
N ASP A 90 10.36 -12.53 -4.53
CA ASP A 90 9.51 -11.83 -5.51
C ASP A 90 8.23 -12.62 -5.88
N SER A 91 8.34 -13.95 -5.93
CA SER A 91 7.21 -14.85 -6.20
C SER A 91 6.11 -14.79 -5.12
N SER A 92 6.46 -14.45 -3.88
CA SER A 92 5.51 -14.32 -2.77
C SER A 92 4.85 -12.94 -2.68
N LEU A 93 5.54 -11.90 -3.18
CA LEU A 93 5.05 -10.52 -3.12
C LEU A 93 3.75 -10.34 -3.91
N ALA A 94 3.59 -11.06 -5.03
CA ALA A 94 2.36 -11.06 -5.80
C ALA A 94 1.15 -11.58 -4.98
N ASN A 95 1.33 -12.69 -4.25
CA ASN A 95 0.29 -13.26 -3.39
C ASN A 95 -0.03 -12.32 -2.21
N LEU A 96 1.01 -11.75 -1.59
CA LEU A 96 0.85 -10.80 -0.50
C LEU A 96 0.10 -9.55 -0.95
N SER A 97 0.45 -9.01 -2.13
CA SER A 97 -0.21 -7.85 -2.75
C SER A 97 -1.67 -8.13 -3.06
N LEU A 98 -2.00 -9.31 -3.60
CA LEU A 98 -3.38 -9.70 -3.87
C LEU A 98 -4.23 -9.67 -2.60
N VAL A 99 -3.75 -10.31 -1.53
CA VAL A 99 -4.46 -10.34 -0.25
C VAL A 99 -4.53 -8.95 0.39
N ALA A 100 -3.45 -8.15 0.31
CA ALA A 100 -3.43 -6.78 0.82
C ALA A 100 -4.42 -5.88 0.10
N ASN A 101 -4.53 -5.98 -1.24
CA ASN A 101 -5.49 -5.22 -2.03
C ASN A 101 -6.93 -5.63 -1.71
N LEU A 102 -7.21 -6.93 -1.57
CA LEU A 102 -8.53 -7.38 -1.11
C LEU A 102 -8.85 -6.85 0.29
N GLY A 103 -7.89 -6.92 1.21
CA GLY A 103 -8.02 -6.36 2.56
C GLY A 103 -8.30 -4.86 2.54
N LEU A 104 -7.61 -4.10 1.68
CA LEU A 104 -7.83 -2.67 1.49
C LEU A 104 -9.23 -2.37 0.94
N VAL A 105 -9.71 -3.15 -0.03
CA VAL A 105 -11.06 -3.01 -0.59
C VAL A 105 -12.12 -3.28 0.48
N PHE A 106 -12.00 -4.37 1.23
CA PHE A 106 -12.92 -4.66 2.34
C PHE A 106 -12.87 -3.61 3.44
N TYR A 107 -11.68 -3.10 3.74
CA TYR A 107 -11.49 -2.01 4.69
C TYR A 107 -12.19 -0.72 4.24
N LEU A 108 -11.99 -0.32 2.99
CA LEU A 108 -12.66 0.84 2.39
C LEU A 108 -14.17 0.69 2.35
N PHE A 109 -14.66 -0.53 2.07
CA PHE A 109 -16.07 -0.84 2.11
C PHE A 109 -16.65 -0.68 3.52
N MET A 110 -15.96 -1.18 4.55
CA MET A 110 -16.37 -1.00 5.95
C MET A 110 -16.40 0.48 6.35
N VAL A 111 -15.39 1.26 5.97
CA VAL A 111 -15.39 2.71 6.18
C VAL A 111 -16.60 3.35 5.48
N GLY A 112 -16.90 2.95 4.25
CA GLY A 112 -18.07 3.42 3.51
C GLY A 112 -19.41 3.12 4.21
N LEU A 113 -19.53 1.97 4.88
CA LEU A 113 -20.71 1.60 5.66
C LEU A 113 -20.86 2.41 6.97
N GLU A 114 -19.75 2.88 7.54
CA GLU A 114 -19.74 3.69 8.77
C GLU A 114 -20.08 5.17 8.50
N LEU A 115 -19.97 5.61 7.25
CA LEU A 115 -20.25 6.98 6.84
C LEU A 115 -21.75 7.21 6.60
N GLU A 116 -22.32 8.19 7.31
CA GLU A 116 -23.69 8.62 7.11
C GLU A 116 -23.78 9.64 5.94
N PRO A 117 -24.50 9.36 4.84
CA PRO A 117 -24.54 10.25 3.68
C PRO A 117 -25.21 11.61 3.93
N ALA A 118 -26.10 11.70 4.92
CA ALA A 118 -26.92 12.88 5.17
C ALA A 118 -26.11 14.07 5.73
N THR A 119 -25.06 13.81 6.50
CA THR A 119 -24.15 14.83 7.06
C THR A 119 -23.05 15.24 6.06
N PHE A 120 -22.79 14.42 5.04
CA PHE A 120 -21.75 14.63 4.01
C PHE A 120 -22.02 15.83 3.09
N PHE A 121 -23.28 16.07 2.70
CA PHE A 121 -23.62 17.10 1.69
C PHE A 121 -23.97 18.47 2.27
N GLY A 122 -24.11 18.62 3.58
CA GLY A 122 -24.58 19.85 4.22
C GLY A 122 -23.68 21.09 4.01
N ASN A 123 -22.40 20.90 3.70
CA ASN A 123 -21.42 21.98 3.53
C ASN A 123 -20.49 21.80 2.32
N LEU A 124 -21.00 21.26 1.21
CA LEU A 124 -20.20 20.91 0.02
C LEU A 124 -19.32 22.06 -0.51
N LYS A 125 -19.81 23.31 -0.44
CA LYS A 125 -19.04 24.50 -0.83
C LYS A 125 -17.77 24.70 0.01
N LYS A 126 -17.86 24.47 1.33
CA LYS A 126 -16.70 24.60 2.22
C LYS A 126 -15.72 23.46 2.01
N SER A 127 -16.23 22.23 1.83
CA SER A 127 -15.40 21.07 1.50
C SER A 127 -14.65 21.28 0.18
N LEU A 128 -15.29 21.87 -0.84
CA LEU A 128 -14.65 22.16 -2.12
C LEU A 128 -13.51 23.18 -2.01
N ILE A 129 -13.68 24.22 -1.19
CA ILE A 129 -12.61 25.20 -0.93
C ILE A 129 -11.45 24.51 -0.20
N LEU A 130 -11.75 23.64 0.76
CA LEU A 130 -10.75 22.88 1.50
C LEU A 130 -9.97 21.91 0.58
N ALA A 131 -10.68 21.18 -0.28
CA ALA A 131 -10.16 20.31 -1.32
C ALA A 131 -9.22 21.07 -2.28
N ALA A 132 -9.72 22.16 -2.88
CA ALA A 132 -8.92 22.99 -3.77
C ALA A 132 -7.67 23.57 -3.10
N ALA A 133 -7.77 24.00 -1.85
CA ALA A 133 -6.60 24.46 -1.07
C ALA A 133 -5.63 23.30 -0.80
N GLY A 134 -6.14 22.11 -0.47
CA GLY A 134 -5.39 20.87 -0.27
C GLY A 134 -4.67 20.37 -1.52
N ILE A 135 -5.17 20.72 -2.72
CA ILE A 135 -4.52 20.41 -3.99
C ILE A 135 -3.49 21.48 -4.36
N VAL A 136 -3.92 22.74 -4.45
CA VAL A 136 -3.11 23.83 -5.01
C VAL A 136 -1.90 24.15 -4.13
N VAL A 137 -2.04 24.14 -2.80
CA VAL A 137 -0.94 24.53 -1.90
C VAL A 137 0.21 23.52 -1.94
N PRO A 138 0.01 22.20 -1.76
CA PRO A 138 1.09 21.22 -1.87
C PRO A 138 1.66 21.12 -3.29
N LEU A 139 0.84 21.35 -4.33
CA LEU A 139 1.30 21.34 -5.71
C LEU A 139 2.31 22.48 -5.95
N MET A 140 1.97 23.69 -5.51
CA MET A 140 2.85 24.85 -5.60
C MET A 140 4.12 24.68 -4.76
N MET A 141 3.99 24.17 -3.53
CA MET A 141 5.14 23.88 -2.68
C MET A 141 6.03 22.79 -3.28
N GLY A 142 5.46 21.72 -3.82
CA GLY A 142 6.18 20.64 -4.49
C GLY A 142 6.92 21.12 -5.73
N ALA A 143 6.28 21.95 -6.56
CA ALA A 143 6.92 22.59 -7.70
C ALA A 143 8.05 23.55 -7.28
N ALA A 144 7.86 24.32 -6.21
CA ALA A 144 8.90 25.19 -5.68
C ALA A 144 10.10 24.39 -5.13
N CYS A 145 9.84 23.33 -4.35
CA CYS A 145 10.87 22.42 -3.87
C CYS A 145 11.60 21.70 -5.01
N SER A 146 10.89 21.40 -6.10
CA SER A 146 11.45 20.72 -7.27
C SER A 146 12.57 21.52 -7.92
N TRP A 147 12.53 22.86 -7.87
CA TRP A 147 13.62 23.71 -8.34
C TRP A 147 14.92 23.38 -7.62
N GLY A 148 14.93 23.49 -6.29
CA GLY A 148 16.13 23.25 -5.49
C GLY A 148 16.60 21.80 -5.56
N LEU A 149 15.65 20.86 -5.63
CA LEU A 149 15.96 19.44 -5.74
C LEU A 149 16.55 19.09 -7.11
N TYR A 150 16.00 19.64 -8.19
CA TYR A 150 16.51 19.43 -9.55
C TYR A 150 17.94 19.94 -9.71
N GLU A 151 18.24 21.11 -9.14
CA GLU A 151 19.60 21.67 -9.15
C GLU A 151 20.57 20.82 -8.33
N TYR A 152 20.19 20.40 -7.13
CA TYR A 152 21.01 19.53 -6.29
C TYR A 152 21.30 18.17 -6.96
N LEU A 153 20.29 17.51 -7.53
CA LEU A 153 20.49 16.23 -8.23
C LEU A 153 21.30 16.39 -9.51
N SER A 154 21.17 17.51 -10.22
CA SER A 154 21.96 17.79 -11.43
C SER A 154 23.44 17.98 -11.13
N ILE A 155 23.80 18.36 -9.90
CA ILE A 155 25.19 18.55 -9.45
C ILE A 155 25.78 17.25 -8.87
N GLY A 156 24.99 16.46 -8.14
CA GLY A 156 25.49 15.31 -7.37
C GLY A 156 25.47 13.95 -8.07
N VAL A 157 24.76 13.81 -9.19
CA VAL A 157 24.58 12.53 -9.88
C VAL A 157 25.29 12.58 -11.24
N GLU A 158 26.34 11.78 -11.44
CA GLU A 158 27.04 11.62 -12.75
C GLU A 158 26.10 11.14 -13.89
N SER A 159 24.86 10.77 -13.56
CA SER A 159 23.81 10.45 -14.52
C SER A 159 23.19 11.73 -15.07
N LYS A 160 23.43 12.01 -16.35
CA LYS A 160 22.73 13.06 -17.11
C LYS A 160 21.23 12.89 -16.95
N MET A 161 20.61 13.73 -16.12
CA MET A 161 19.16 13.75 -15.96
C MET A 161 18.53 14.02 -17.34
N THR A 162 17.89 13.00 -17.91
CA THR A 162 17.30 13.03 -19.26
C THR A 162 15.89 13.62 -19.25
N VAL A 163 15.40 14.02 -18.08
CA VAL A 163 14.03 14.46 -17.84
C VAL A 163 13.99 15.98 -17.82
N SER A 164 13.08 16.58 -18.59
CA SER A 164 12.84 18.03 -18.55
C SER A 164 12.39 18.48 -17.16
N PHE A 165 12.85 19.65 -16.73
CA PHE A 165 12.44 20.26 -15.46
C PHE A 165 10.92 20.29 -15.29
N GLY A 166 10.16 20.59 -16.36
CA GLY A 166 8.70 20.62 -16.31
C GLY A 166 8.08 19.28 -15.91
N SER A 167 8.58 18.17 -16.45
CA SER A 167 8.10 16.82 -16.10
C SER A 167 8.51 16.43 -14.68
N PHE A 168 9.70 16.83 -14.24
CA PHE A 168 10.16 16.60 -12.87
C PHE A 168 9.33 17.39 -11.85
N ALA A 169 9.12 18.68 -12.10
CA ALA A 169 8.32 19.56 -11.25
C ALA A 169 6.87 19.09 -11.14
N LEU A 170 6.28 18.67 -12.26
CA LEU A 170 4.92 18.11 -12.28
C LEU A 170 4.89 16.79 -11.50
N PHE A 171 5.87 15.90 -11.69
CA PHE A 171 5.93 14.64 -10.93
C PHE A 171 6.02 14.88 -9.42
N ILE A 172 6.94 15.74 -8.97
CA ILE A 172 7.10 16.05 -7.54
C ILE A 172 5.88 16.77 -6.98
N GLY A 173 5.33 17.75 -7.72
CA GLY A 173 4.12 18.46 -7.35
C GLY A 173 2.93 17.50 -7.17
N THR A 174 2.64 16.68 -8.18
CA THR A 174 1.56 15.70 -8.13
C THR A 174 1.77 14.67 -7.02
N ALA A 175 2.99 14.16 -6.84
CA ALA A 175 3.30 13.21 -5.78
C ALA A 175 3.08 13.78 -4.37
N MET A 176 3.29 15.08 -4.17
CA MET A 176 3.05 15.75 -2.88
C MET A 176 1.58 16.09 -2.64
N THR A 177 0.78 16.21 -3.69
CA THR A 177 -0.64 16.55 -3.60
C THR A 177 -1.54 15.33 -3.42
N ILE A 178 -1.18 14.16 -3.95
CA ILE A 178 -2.04 12.97 -3.85
C ILE A 178 -2.26 12.60 -2.38
N THR A 179 -3.52 12.64 -1.95
CA THR A 179 -3.94 12.21 -0.61
C THR A 179 -4.58 10.82 -0.68
N ALA A 180 -4.33 9.97 0.31
CA ALA A 180 -4.99 8.68 0.41
C ALA A 180 -6.22 8.76 1.34
N PHE A 181 -7.41 8.86 0.77
CA PHE A 181 -8.68 8.76 1.50
C PHE A 181 -8.75 7.58 2.50
N PRO A 182 -8.32 6.33 2.14
CA PRO A 182 -8.42 5.20 3.07
C PRO A 182 -7.66 5.44 4.39
N VAL A 183 -6.48 6.07 4.29
CA VAL A 183 -5.61 6.35 5.43
C VAL A 183 -6.22 7.45 6.29
N LEU A 184 -6.74 8.51 5.67
CA LEU A 184 -7.40 9.61 6.37
C LEU A 184 -8.62 9.12 7.17
N ALA A 185 -9.50 8.36 6.51
CA ALA A 185 -10.68 7.80 7.16
C ALA A 185 -10.29 6.91 8.34
N ARG A 186 -9.23 6.11 8.18
CA ARG A 186 -8.71 5.29 9.28
C ARG A 186 -8.32 6.09 10.50
N ILE A 187 -7.57 7.17 10.28
CA ILE A 187 -7.08 8.04 11.35
C ILE A 187 -8.27 8.67 12.08
N LEU A 188 -9.28 9.15 11.35
CA LEU A 188 -10.47 9.76 11.94
C LEU A 188 -11.32 8.75 12.71
N THR A 189 -11.48 7.51 12.21
CA THR A 189 -12.17 6.44 12.94
C THR A 189 -11.41 6.06 14.22
N GLU A 190 -10.09 5.84 14.13
CA GLU A 190 -9.25 5.49 15.28
C GLU A 190 -9.22 6.59 16.35
N LYS A 191 -9.39 7.86 15.95
CA LYS A 191 -9.46 9.01 16.86
C LYS A 191 -10.89 9.38 17.27
N CYS A 192 -11.89 8.61 16.87
CA CYS A 192 -13.31 8.89 17.14
C CYS A 192 -13.75 10.30 16.67
N MET A 193 -13.16 10.79 15.58
CA MET A 193 -13.41 12.13 15.03
C MET A 193 -14.31 12.09 13.78
N LEU A 194 -14.64 10.91 13.25
CA LEU A 194 -15.32 10.75 11.97
C LEU A 194 -16.70 11.42 11.91
N THR A 195 -17.44 11.46 13.03
CA THR A 195 -18.77 12.10 13.15
C THR A 195 -18.73 13.56 13.58
N THR A 196 -17.55 14.12 13.82
CA THR A 196 -17.41 15.54 14.18
C THR A 196 -17.56 16.42 12.94
N GLN A 197 -17.93 17.70 13.13
CA GLN A 197 -18.04 18.65 12.02
C GLN A 197 -16.75 18.76 11.19
N LEU A 198 -15.58 18.70 11.85
CA LEU A 198 -14.29 18.67 11.18
C LEU A 198 -14.07 17.36 10.43
N GLY A 199 -14.36 16.21 11.05
CA GLY A 199 -14.23 14.90 10.43
C GLY A 199 -15.07 14.76 9.16
N THR A 200 -16.35 15.12 9.22
CA THR A 200 -17.24 15.06 8.05
C THR A 200 -16.81 16.01 6.94
N MET A 201 -16.36 17.22 7.27
CA MET A 201 -15.86 18.19 6.29
C MET A 201 -14.56 17.71 5.63
N THR A 202 -13.65 17.13 6.40
CA THR A 202 -12.38 16.57 5.90
C THR A 202 -12.59 15.34 5.03
N ILE A 203 -13.48 14.42 5.42
CA ILE A 203 -13.86 13.25 4.60
C ILE A 203 -14.52 13.67 3.29
N SER A 204 -15.40 14.68 3.33
CA SER A 204 -16.04 15.25 2.14
C SER A 204 -15.03 15.90 1.21
N ALA A 205 -14.08 16.69 1.73
CA ALA A 205 -13.01 17.26 0.94
C ALA A 205 -12.14 16.17 0.29
N ALA A 206 -11.70 15.17 1.06
CA ALA A 206 -10.87 14.09 0.55
C ALA A 206 -11.57 13.24 -0.52
N ALA A 207 -12.88 13.00 -0.39
CA ALA A 207 -13.65 12.31 -1.42
C ALA A 207 -13.79 13.14 -2.71
N ILE A 208 -13.86 14.48 -2.61
CA ILE A 208 -13.82 15.37 -3.77
C ILE A 208 -12.42 15.32 -4.40
N ASP A 209 -11.36 15.36 -3.59
CA ASP A 209 -9.97 15.30 -4.06
C ASP A 209 -9.70 13.99 -4.81
N ASP A 210 -10.10 12.84 -4.28
CA ASP A 210 -9.95 11.53 -4.94
C ASP A 210 -10.70 11.43 -6.28
N VAL A 211 -11.77 12.21 -6.49
CA VAL A 211 -12.50 12.27 -7.77
C VAL A 211 -11.85 13.26 -8.77
N LEU A 212 -11.18 14.29 -8.26
CA LEU A 212 -10.54 15.33 -9.09
C LEU A 212 -9.11 14.97 -9.51
N ALA A 213 -8.38 14.20 -8.68
CA ALA A 213 -7.02 13.76 -8.92
C ALA A 213 -6.93 12.64 -9.98
#